data_AF-A0A6V7IVE7-F1
#
_entry.id   AF-A0A6V7IVE7-F1
#
_cell.length_a   1.000
_cell.length_b   1.000
_cell.length_c   1.000
_cell.angle_alpha   90.00
_cell.angle_beta   90.00
_cell.angle_gamma   90.00
#
_symmetry.space_group_name_H-M   'P 1'
#
loop_
_entity.id
_entity.type
_entity.pdbx_description
1 polymer ?
#
loop_
_entity_poly.entity_id
_entity_poly.type
_entity_poly.pdbx_seq_one_letter_code
_entity_poly.pdbx_strand_id
1 'polypeptide(L)'
;MMGILYEKRPLKRPRLGPPDVYPQEPKQKEDELTLTNVKHGFATTTSLSDEFGTARHCNVTASKVGAYFNAILAKKEELATMPDTGRKRQQINPKDNFWPVTARTKNGIEAWFKDLSGSKPLMTLAKRAPNFNKKEEIFMMLCEYQVPMLRAAWFIKLSSAYTVAVSEAKIKKRQLPDPTT
;
A
#
# COMPACT_ATOMS: atom_id res chain seq x y z
N MET A 1 -10.90 -3.97 -24.51
CA MET A 1 -9.41 -3.99 -24.57
C MET A 1 -8.91 -3.65 -23.18
N MET A 2 -8.16 -4.56 -22.56
CA MET A 2 -7.81 -4.55 -21.14
C MET A 2 -6.98 -3.32 -20.74
N GLY A 3 -7.43 -2.63 -19.69
CA GLY A 3 -6.75 -1.48 -19.11
C GLY A 3 -5.50 -1.89 -18.35
N ILE A 4 -4.37 -1.30 -18.74
CA ILE A 4 -3.13 -1.36 -17.97
C ILE A 4 -3.34 -0.49 -16.72
N LEU A 5 -3.46 -1.16 -15.57
CA LEU A 5 -3.55 -0.54 -14.25
C LEU A 5 -2.22 0.16 -13.91
N TYR A 6 -2.17 1.48 -14.13
CA TYR A 6 -1.10 2.34 -13.63
C TYR A 6 -1.22 2.49 -12.12
N GLU A 7 -0.31 1.86 -11.38
CA GLU A 7 -0.19 2.05 -9.94
C GLU A 7 0.22 3.51 -9.64
N LYS A 8 -0.68 4.27 -8.99
CA LYS A 8 -0.49 5.69 -8.64
C LYS A 8 0.28 5.88 -7.33
N ARG A 9 1.55 5.46 -7.28
CA ARG A 9 2.47 5.96 -6.25
C ARG A 9 3.51 6.87 -6.91
N PRO A 10 3.59 8.15 -6.51
CA PRO A 10 4.65 9.01 -7.00
C PRO A 10 6.00 8.47 -6.50
N LEU A 11 6.77 7.83 -7.37
CA LEU A 11 8.21 7.79 -7.21
C LEU A 11 8.65 9.26 -7.06
N LYS A 12 9.39 9.60 -6.00
CA LYS A 12 9.97 10.95 -5.82
C LYS A 12 10.58 11.37 -7.16
N ARG A 13 9.91 12.30 -7.86
CA ARG A 13 10.07 12.50 -9.31
C ARG A 13 11.54 12.56 -9.71
N PRO A 14 12.08 11.59 -10.45
CA PRO A 14 13.18 11.87 -11.34
C PRO A 14 12.60 12.73 -12.48
N ARG A 15 13.31 13.76 -12.91
CA ARG A 15 12.95 14.60 -14.10
C ARG A 15 12.87 13.83 -15.43
N LEU A 16 12.93 12.51 -15.41
CA LEU A 16 13.28 11.68 -16.57
C LEU A 16 12.10 11.34 -17.50
N GLY A 17 10.89 11.84 -17.22
CA GLY A 17 9.73 11.62 -18.09
C GLY A 17 9.43 10.13 -18.35
N PRO A 18 8.50 9.83 -19.27
CA PRO A 18 8.44 8.51 -19.88
C PRO A 18 9.75 8.20 -20.62
N PRO A 19 10.16 6.91 -20.71
CA PRO A 19 11.28 6.52 -21.54
C PRO A 19 11.09 7.03 -22.98
N ASP A 20 12.18 7.49 -23.60
CA ASP A 20 12.20 7.99 -24.98
C ASP A 20 11.33 9.24 -25.23
N VAL A 21 11.05 10.02 -24.19
CA VAL A 21 10.30 11.28 -24.30
C VAL A 21 11.14 12.42 -23.74
N TYR A 22 11.44 13.40 -24.60
CA TYR A 22 12.26 14.57 -24.28
C TYR A 22 11.50 15.86 -24.57
N PRO A 23 10.74 16.39 -23.60
CA PRO A 23 10.08 17.68 -23.74
C PRO A 23 11.10 18.82 -23.86
N GLN A 24 10.71 19.89 -24.56
CA GLN A 24 11.45 21.15 -24.53
C GLN A 24 11.38 21.77 -23.13
N GLU A 25 12.50 22.27 -22.64
CA GLU A 25 12.63 22.86 -21.32
C GLU A 25 12.89 24.36 -21.44
N PRO A 26 12.30 25.24 -20.59
CA PRO A 26 12.52 26.69 -20.68
C PRO A 26 13.97 27.17 -20.51
N LYS A 27 14.91 26.26 -20.19
CA LYS A 27 16.33 26.54 -19.96
C LYS A 27 17.21 25.63 -20.83
N GLN A 28 16.82 25.41 -22.08
CA GLN A 28 17.66 24.69 -23.01
C GLN A 28 18.89 25.53 -23.37
N LYS A 29 20.05 24.87 -23.48
CA LYS A 29 21.30 25.53 -23.86
C LYS A 29 21.27 26.08 -25.28
N GLU A 30 20.44 25.51 -26.15
CA GLU A 30 20.27 25.99 -27.52
C GLU A 30 19.64 27.39 -27.58
N ASP A 31 18.82 27.74 -26.58
CA ASP A 31 18.14 29.04 -26.47
C ASP A 31 19.05 30.12 -25.85
N GLU A 32 20.24 29.76 -25.35
CA GLU A 32 21.17 30.72 -24.76
C GLU A 32 21.83 31.58 -25.84
N LEU A 33 21.50 32.88 -25.85
CA LEU A 33 22.06 33.88 -26.77
C LEU A 33 23.49 34.31 -26.40
N THR A 34 24.41 33.35 -26.34
CA THR A 34 25.83 33.62 -26.13
C THR A 34 26.46 34.22 -27.39
N LEU A 35 27.55 34.98 -27.24
CA LEU A 35 28.29 35.56 -28.37
C LEU A 35 28.70 34.48 -29.39
N THR A 36 29.07 33.28 -28.92
CA THR A 36 29.46 32.16 -29.78
C THR A 36 28.25 31.59 -30.52
N ASN A 37 27.14 31.30 -29.82
CA ASN A 37 25.93 30.73 -30.44
C ASN A 37 25.31 31.68 -31.46
N VAL A 38 25.34 33.00 -31.19
CA VAL A 38 24.83 34.02 -32.12
C VAL A 38 25.71 34.12 -33.37
N LYS A 39 27.03 33.99 -33.23
CA LYS A 39 27.97 34.11 -34.36
C LYS A 39 28.11 32.85 -35.20
N HIS A 40 28.07 31.67 -34.56
CA HIS A 40 28.41 30.39 -35.21
C HIS A 40 27.27 29.37 -35.18
N GLY A 41 26.14 29.69 -34.55
CA GLY A 41 25.08 28.73 -34.27
C GLY A 41 25.39 27.85 -33.04
N PHE A 42 24.36 27.19 -32.53
CA PHE A 42 24.51 26.16 -31.51
C PHE A 42 25.04 24.86 -32.14
N ALA A 43 26.08 24.27 -31.56
CA ALA A 43 26.67 23.02 -32.04
C ALA A 43 26.43 21.87 -31.05
N THR A 44 25.88 20.76 -31.54
CA THR A 44 25.71 19.54 -30.75
C THR A 44 27.02 18.78 -30.71
N THR A 45 27.63 18.66 -29.53
CA THR A 45 28.82 17.83 -29.35
C THR A 45 28.40 16.36 -29.21
N THR A 46 28.87 15.50 -30.10
CA THR A 46 28.77 14.06 -29.92
C THR A 46 29.75 13.63 -28.83
N SER A 47 29.25 12.96 -27.79
CA SER A 47 30.09 12.53 -26.65
C SER A 47 30.94 11.29 -26.95
N LEU A 48 30.72 10.65 -28.11
CA LEU A 48 31.38 9.41 -28.51
C LEU A 48 32.46 9.73 -29.55
N SER A 49 33.68 9.28 -29.28
CA SER A 49 34.82 9.48 -30.19
C SER A 49 34.77 8.59 -31.43
N ASP A 50 34.09 7.45 -31.37
CA ASP A 50 34.01 6.45 -32.44
C ASP A 50 32.55 6.07 -32.73
N GLU A 51 31.76 7.08 -33.12
CA GLU A 51 30.33 6.91 -33.41
C GLU A 51 30.07 6.00 -34.61
N PHE A 52 30.98 5.99 -35.59
CA PHE A 52 30.85 5.25 -36.84
C PHE A 52 31.65 3.93 -36.87
N GLY A 53 32.23 3.52 -35.73
CA GLY A 53 33.04 2.32 -35.59
C GLY A 53 32.24 1.02 -35.52
N THR A 54 32.95 -0.12 -35.54
CA THR A 54 32.35 -1.46 -35.38
C THR A 54 32.73 -2.12 -34.06
N ALA A 55 31.73 -2.67 -33.37
CA ALA A 55 31.93 -3.46 -32.16
C ALA A 55 32.31 -4.94 -32.44
N ARG A 56 32.76 -5.29 -33.65
CA ARG A 56 33.07 -6.68 -34.04
C ARG A 56 34.07 -7.38 -33.12
N HIS A 57 35.00 -6.62 -32.53
CA HIS A 57 36.03 -7.13 -31.63
C HIS A 57 35.72 -6.87 -30.15
N CYS A 58 34.46 -6.58 -29.80
CA CYS A 58 34.07 -6.41 -28.41
C CYS A 58 34.05 -7.75 -27.65
N ASN A 59 34.53 -7.75 -26.41
CA ASN A 59 34.59 -8.93 -25.55
C ASN A 59 33.27 -9.14 -24.78
N VAL A 60 32.16 -9.30 -25.51
CA VAL A 60 30.84 -9.60 -24.93
C VAL A 60 30.37 -10.96 -25.43
N THR A 61 30.15 -11.89 -24.51
CA THR A 61 29.68 -13.25 -24.84
C THR A 61 28.19 -13.38 -24.55
N ALA A 62 27.48 -14.22 -25.33
CA ALA A 62 26.07 -14.52 -25.11
C ALA A 62 25.80 -15.07 -23.69
N SER A 63 26.72 -15.88 -23.17
CA SER A 63 26.66 -16.41 -21.79
C SER A 63 26.64 -15.28 -20.75
N LYS A 64 27.53 -14.28 -20.89
CA LYS A 64 27.58 -13.13 -19.97
C LYS A 64 26.31 -12.28 -20.03
N VAL A 65 25.76 -12.06 -21.23
CA VAL A 65 24.49 -11.35 -21.41
C VAL A 65 23.34 -12.13 -20.76
N GLY A 66 23.26 -13.43 -21.00
CA GLY A 66 22.24 -14.30 -20.40
C GLY A 66 22.29 -14.29 -18.87
N ALA A 67 23.50 -14.36 -18.29
CA ALA A 67 23.68 -14.29 -16.84
C ALA A 67 23.15 -12.97 -16.24
N TYR A 68 23.48 -11.82 -16.86
CA TYR A 68 22.97 -10.53 -16.40
C TYR A 68 21.46 -10.40 -16.56
N PHE A 69 20.91 -10.87 -17.68
CA PHE A 69 19.48 -10.82 -17.93
C PHE A 69 18.70 -11.66 -16.91
N ASN A 70 19.18 -12.87 -16.62
CA ASN A 70 18.59 -13.74 -15.60
C ASN A 70 18.66 -13.10 -14.20
N ALA A 71 19.77 -12.46 -13.84
CA ALA A 71 19.89 -11.73 -12.58
C ALA A 71 18.87 -10.58 -12.46
N ILE A 72 18.64 -9.84 -13.55
CA ILE A 72 17.61 -8.78 -13.59
C ILE A 72 16.21 -9.38 -13.40
N LEU A 73 15.90 -10.48 -14.09
CA LEU A 73 14.60 -11.15 -13.96
C LEU A 73 14.36 -11.67 -12.53
N ALA A 74 15.36 -12.33 -11.94
CA ALA A 74 15.28 -12.81 -10.56
C ALA A 74 15.03 -11.66 -9.59
N LYS A 75 15.71 -10.52 -9.77
CA LYS A 75 15.51 -9.35 -8.91
C LYS A 75 14.12 -8.72 -9.11
N LYS A 76 13.63 -8.68 -10.35
CA LYS A 76 12.29 -8.19 -10.66
C LYS A 76 11.23 -9.08 -10.00
N GLU A 77 11.39 -10.39 -10.04
CA GLU A 77 10.49 -11.35 -9.41
C GLU A 77 10.49 -11.17 -7.88
N GLU A 78 11.67 -11.09 -7.26
CA GLU A 78 11.81 -10.83 -5.82
C GLU A 78 11.02 -9.59 -5.39
N LEU A 79 11.14 -8.48 -6.12
CA LEU A 79 10.44 -7.23 -5.82
C LEU A 79 8.94 -7.28 -6.15
N ALA A 80 8.53 -8.08 -7.12
CA ALA A 80 7.12 -8.25 -7.49
C ALA A 80 6.36 -9.14 -6.48
N THR A 81 7.08 -9.97 -5.72
CA THR A 81 6.50 -10.76 -4.64
C THR A 81 6.39 -9.94 -3.36
N MET A 82 5.17 -9.81 -2.81
CA MET A 82 5.00 -9.29 -1.46
C MET A 82 5.64 -10.30 -0.50
N PRO A 83 6.62 -9.90 0.35
CA PRO A 83 7.20 -10.83 1.30
C PRO A 83 6.09 -11.33 2.22
N ASP A 84 5.95 -12.65 2.31
CA ASP A 84 5.05 -13.26 3.28
C ASP A 84 5.58 -12.90 4.67
N THR A 85 4.88 -12.01 5.37
CA THR A 85 5.16 -11.68 6.77
C THR A 85 4.88 -12.86 7.73
N GLY A 86 4.71 -14.07 7.19
CA GLY A 86 4.30 -15.33 7.80
C GLY A 86 5.10 -15.88 9.00
N ARG A 87 5.84 -15.05 9.74
CA ARG A 87 6.42 -15.43 11.05
C ARG A 87 6.17 -14.47 12.20
N LYS A 88 5.56 -13.31 11.96
CA LYS A 88 4.99 -12.50 13.06
C LYS A 88 3.51 -12.38 12.76
N ARG A 89 2.66 -12.94 13.65
CA ARG A 89 1.23 -12.57 13.67
C ARG A 89 1.17 -11.07 13.46
N GLN A 90 0.48 -10.62 12.41
CA GLN A 90 0.32 -9.18 12.19
C GLN A 90 -0.17 -8.59 13.50
N GLN A 91 0.64 -7.72 14.09
CA GLN A 91 0.24 -7.02 15.29
C GLN A 91 -0.82 -6.03 14.84
N ILE A 92 -2.08 -6.47 14.86
CA ILE A 92 -3.22 -5.63 14.54
C ILE A 92 -3.24 -4.55 15.62
N ASN A 93 -2.84 -3.33 15.28
CA ASN A 93 -2.96 -2.21 16.19
C ASN A 93 -4.46 -2.02 16.46
N PRO A 94 -4.93 -2.23 17.70
CA PRO A 94 -6.35 -2.13 18.01
C PRO A 94 -6.90 -0.74 17.69
N LYS A 95 -6.05 0.31 17.79
CA LYS A 95 -6.45 1.70 17.52
C LYS A 95 -6.60 2.03 16.03
N ASP A 96 -5.95 1.30 15.14
CA ASP A 96 -6.02 1.56 13.70
C ASP A 96 -7.20 0.82 13.05
N ASN A 97 -7.60 -0.31 13.63
CA ASN A 97 -8.59 -1.22 13.04
C ASN A 97 -9.92 -1.27 13.80
N PHE A 98 -9.93 -0.88 15.09
CA PHE A 98 -11.13 -0.94 15.91
C PHE A 98 -11.34 0.40 16.63
N TRP A 99 -12.47 1.03 16.32
CA TRP A 99 -12.90 2.27 16.96
C TRP A 99 -13.96 1.92 18.01
N PRO A 100 -13.59 1.71 19.29
CA PRO A 100 -14.58 1.55 20.33
C PRO A 100 -15.30 2.89 20.52
N VAL A 101 -16.51 3.02 19.99
CA VAL A 101 -17.38 4.13 20.34
C VAL A 101 -17.99 3.81 21.70
N THR A 102 -17.40 4.35 22.76
CA THR A 102 -17.80 4.16 24.16
C THR A 102 -19.05 4.94 24.57
N ALA A 103 -19.86 5.42 23.62
CA ALA A 103 -21.13 6.09 23.93
C ALA A 103 -22.31 5.23 23.45
N ARG A 104 -22.87 4.46 24.38
CA ARG A 104 -24.03 3.58 24.20
C ARG A 104 -25.31 4.30 24.59
N THR A 105 -25.93 5.02 23.66
CA THR A 105 -27.36 5.31 23.81
C THR A 105 -28.14 4.10 23.30
N LYS A 106 -29.21 3.71 24.00
CA LYS A 106 -30.08 2.59 23.59
C LYS A 106 -30.48 2.75 22.11
N ASN A 107 -31.00 3.92 21.76
CA ASN A 107 -31.41 4.26 20.39
C ASN A 107 -30.27 4.11 19.35
N GLY A 108 -29.03 4.42 19.72
CA GLY A 108 -27.89 4.29 18.81
C GLY A 108 -27.56 2.83 18.50
N ILE A 109 -27.70 1.95 19.50
CA ILE A 109 -27.53 0.50 19.31
C ILE A 109 -28.65 -0.04 18.42
N GLU A 110 -29.89 0.29 18.71
CA GLU A 110 -31.04 -0.16 17.92
C GLU A 110 -30.92 0.26 16.45
N ALA A 111 -30.58 1.53 16.20
CA ALA A 111 -30.37 2.04 14.85
C ALA A 111 -29.22 1.31 14.12
N TRP A 112 -28.13 1.02 14.83
CA TRP A 112 -27.00 0.29 14.25
C TRP A 112 -27.38 -1.15 13.89
N PHE A 113 -28.17 -1.86 14.71
CA PHE A 113 -28.63 -3.21 14.39
C PHE A 113 -29.67 -3.23 13.26
N LYS A 114 -30.53 -2.20 13.15
CA LYS A 114 -31.39 -2.01 11.97
C LYS A 114 -30.58 -1.77 10.69
N ASP A 115 -29.52 -0.98 10.77
CA ASP A 115 -28.61 -0.80 9.65
C ASP A 115 -27.82 -2.07 9.31
N LEU A 116 -27.49 -2.88 10.33
CA LEU A 116 -26.84 -4.17 10.16
C LEU A 116 -27.80 -5.19 9.54
N SER A 117 -29.09 -5.18 9.83
CA SER A 117 -30.05 -6.07 9.15
C SER A 117 -30.31 -5.64 7.70
N GLY A 118 -30.21 -4.34 7.42
CA GLY A 118 -30.36 -3.76 6.09
C GLY A 118 -29.13 -3.87 5.17
N SER A 119 -29.09 -3.00 4.15
CA SER A 119 -28.10 -2.99 3.08
C SER A 119 -26.90 -2.07 3.33
N LYS A 120 -26.79 -1.46 4.53
CA LYS A 120 -25.73 -0.49 4.81
C LYS A 120 -24.34 -1.13 4.64
N PRO A 121 -23.36 -0.48 3.98
CA PRO A 121 -22.04 -1.06 3.78
C PRO A 121 -21.34 -1.40 5.11
N LEU A 122 -20.75 -2.60 5.19
CA LEU A 122 -20.05 -3.10 6.39
C LEU A 122 -18.87 -2.21 6.80
N MET A 123 -18.17 -1.62 5.82
CA MET A 123 -17.08 -0.67 6.07
C MET A 123 -17.54 0.59 6.82
N THR A 124 -18.76 1.05 6.53
CA THR A 124 -19.36 2.18 7.25
C THR A 124 -19.78 1.78 8.65
N LEU A 125 -20.34 0.57 8.82
CA LEU A 125 -20.76 0.04 10.11
C LEU A 125 -19.59 -0.21 11.07
N ALA A 126 -18.45 -0.67 10.56
CA ALA A 126 -17.25 -0.98 11.35
C ALA A 126 -16.71 0.22 12.15
N LYS A 127 -16.90 1.45 11.63
CA LYS A 127 -16.43 2.68 12.28
C LYS A 127 -17.15 3.01 13.59
N ARG A 128 -18.34 2.45 13.80
CA ARG A 128 -19.20 2.73 14.97
C ARG A 128 -19.84 1.45 15.52
N ALA A 129 -19.14 0.32 15.38
CA ALA A 129 -19.66 -0.96 15.84
C ALA A 129 -19.84 -0.95 17.37
N PRO A 130 -21.01 -1.37 17.89
CA PRO A 130 -21.25 -1.43 19.32
C PRO A 130 -20.38 -2.51 19.97
N ASN A 131 -19.88 -2.21 21.17
CA ASN A 131 -19.12 -3.17 21.98
C ASN A 131 -20.02 -3.74 23.09
N PHE A 132 -19.91 -5.03 23.35
CA PHE A 132 -20.67 -5.77 24.36
C PHE A 132 -19.73 -6.42 25.36
N ASN A 133 -20.07 -6.34 26.65
CA ASN A 133 -19.28 -7.00 27.70
C ASN A 133 -19.56 -8.50 27.75
N LYS A 134 -20.81 -8.90 27.49
CA LYS A 134 -21.26 -10.29 27.45
C LYS A 134 -21.52 -10.67 26.00
N LYS A 135 -20.93 -11.77 25.54
CA LYS A 135 -21.11 -12.27 24.17
C LYS A 135 -22.55 -12.70 23.89
N GLU A 136 -23.26 -13.15 24.93
CA GLU A 136 -24.67 -13.56 24.85
C GLU A 136 -25.58 -12.43 24.39
N GLU A 137 -25.30 -11.19 24.79
CA GLU A 137 -26.06 -10.00 24.37
C GLU A 137 -25.98 -9.77 22.86
N ILE A 138 -24.85 -10.14 22.22
CA ILE A 138 -24.70 -10.04 20.76
C ILE A 138 -25.69 -10.97 20.07
N PHE A 139 -25.80 -12.22 20.53
CA PHE A 139 -26.69 -13.20 19.91
C PHE A 139 -28.16 -12.80 20.06
N MET A 140 -28.55 -12.29 21.24
CA MET A 140 -29.91 -11.80 21.47
C MET A 140 -30.26 -10.66 20.50
N MET A 141 -29.38 -9.66 20.36
CA MET A 141 -29.60 -8.52 19.46
C MET A 141 -29.62 -8.94 17.98
N LEU A 142 -28.76 -9.88 17.57
CA LEU A 142 -28.78 -10.38 16.18
C LEU A 142 -30.11 -11.06 15.85
N CYS A 143 -30.66 -11.83 16.78
CA CYS A 143 -31.96 -12.48 16.64
C CYS A 143 -33.11 -11.47 16.68
N GLU A 144 -33.12 -10.55 17.64
CA GLU A 144 -34.17 -9.54 17.79
C GLU A 144 -34.32 -8.67 16.53
N TYR A 145 -33.21 -8.28 15.91
CA TYR A 145 -33.19 -7.43 14.72
C TYR A 145 -33.19 -8.22 13.39
N GLN A 146 -33.37 -9.55 13.45
CA GLN A 146 -33.45 -10.42 12.28
C GLN A 146 -32.28 -10.22 11.30
N VAL A 147 -31.07 -10.13 11.83
CA VAL A 147 -29.89 -9.83 11.02
C VAL A 147 -29.55 -11.03 10.10
N PRO A 148 -29.35 -10.82 8.79
CA PRO A 148 -28.97 -11.90 7.88
C PRO A 148 -27.69 -12.62 8.32
N MET A 149 -27.65 -13.94 8.17
CA MET A 149 -26.59 -14.82 8.69
C MET A 149 -25.17 -14.36 8.29
N LEU A 150 -24.97 -13.94 7.04
CA LEU A 150 -23.66 -13.46 6.57
C LEU A 150 -23.19 -12.21 7.32
N ARG A 151 -24.11 -11.29 7.60
CA ARG A 151 -23.83 -10.01 8.29
C ARG A 151 -23.70 -10.23 9.81
N ALA A 152 -24.47 -11.16 10.37
CA ALA A 152 -24.32 -11.63 11.75
C ALA A 152 -22.93 -12.26 11.96
N ALA A 153 -22.53 -13.20 11.09
CA ALA A 153 -21.22 -13.85 11.15
C ALA A 153 -20.07 -12.83 11.03
N TRP A 154 -20.22 -11.83 10.17
CA TRP A 154 -19.28 -10.72 10.07
C TRP A 154 -19.15 -9.95 11.40
N PHE A 155 -20.26 -9.57 12.03
CA PHE A 155 -20.23 -8.83 13.29
C PHE A 155 -19.66 -9.65 14.46
N ILE A 156 -19.96 -10.96 14.52
CA ILE A 156 -19.38 -11.87 15.51
C ILE A 156 -17.86 -11.94 15.35
N LYS A 157 -17.35 -12.06 14.12
CA LYS A 157 -15.91 -12.06 13.82
C LYS A 157 -15.27 -10.72 14.22
N LEU A 158 -15.90 -9.60 13.88
CA LEU A 158 -15.45 -8.26 14.26
C LEU A 158 -15.33 -8.11 15.79
N SER A 159 -16.37 -8.53 16.52
CA SER A 159 -16.43 -8.49 17.99
C SER A 159 -15.38 -9.40 18.64
N SER A 160 -15.16 -10.59 18.06
CA SER A 160 -14.14 -11.53 18.52
C SER A 160 -12.72 -10.95 18.35
N ALA A 161 -12.42 -10.41 17.17
CA ALA A 161 -11.13 -9.80 16.88
C ALA A 161 -10.84 -8.61 17.81
N TYR A 162 -11.84 -7.78 18.08
CA TYR A 162 -11.73 -6.69 19.06
C TYR A 162 -11.42 -7.20 20.47
N THR A 163 -12.12 -8.25 20.92
CA THR A 163 -11.90 -8.85 22.25
C THR A 163 -10.47 -9.36 22.42
N VAL A 164 -9.93 -10.03 21.40
CA VAL A 164 -8.55 -10.52 21.36
C VAL A 164 -7.56 -9.35 21.37
N ALA A 165 -7.79 -8.33 20.54
CA ALA A 165 -6.92 -7.16 20.45
C ALA A 165 -6.83 -6.38 21.78
N VAL A 166 -7.95 -6.24 22.49
CA VAL A 166 -8.00 -5.60 23.81
C VAL A 166 -7.33 -6.46 24.89
N SER A 167 -7.51 -7.79 24.88
CA SER A 167 -6.87 -8.67 25.87
C SER A 167 -5.35 -8.69 25.71
N GLU A 168 -4.84 -8.79 24.49
CA GLU A 168 -3.40 -8.73 24.20
C GLU A 168 -2.78 -7.39 24.63
N ALA A 169 -3.47 -6.27 24.41
CA ALA A 169 -3.01 -4.96 24.87
C ALA A 169 -2.92 -4.84 26.41
N LYS A 170 -3.82 -5.51 27.15
CA LYS A 170 -3.78 -5.55 28.63
C LYS A 170 -2.61 -6.40 29.15
N ILE A 171 -2.27 -7.50 28.48
CA ILE A 171 -1.15 -8.38 28.88
C ILE A 171 0.19 -7.65 28.72
N LYS A 172 0.40 -6.95 27.60
CA LYS A 172 1.64 -6.16 27.36
C LYS A 172 1.86 -5.05 28.39
N LYS A 173 0.79 -4.45 28.94
CA LYS A 173 0.90 -3.43 30.01
C LYS A 173 1.31 -3.99 31.37
N ARG A 174 1.12 -5.30 31.62
CA ARG A 174 1.50 -5.93 32.89
C ARG A 174 2.96 -6.37 32.93
N GLN A 175 3.59 -6.58 31.77
CA GLN A 175 5.03 -6.75 31.66
C GLN A 175 5.71 -5.39 31.68
N LEU A 176 5.82 -4.75 32.85
CA LEU A 176 6.88 -3.77 33.06
C LEU A 176 8.20 -4.54 33.21
N PRO A 177 9.32 -4.09 32.61
CA PRO A 177 10.63 -4.62 32.95
C PRO A 177 10.90 -4.34 34.44
N ASP A 178 11.48 -5.32 35.12
CA ASP A 178 12.01 -5.15 36.46
C ASP A 178 12.98 -3.94 36.46
N PRO A 179 12.81 -2.94 37.34
CA PRO A 179 13.70 -1.77 37.39
C PRO A 179 15.14 -2.09 37.86
N THR A 180 15.51 -3.37 38.01
CA THR A 180 16.78 -3.82 38.59
C THR A 180 17.66 -4.64 37.66
N THR A 181 17.57 -4.50 36.33
CA THR A 181 18.57 -5.02 35.37
C THR A 181 18.89 -4.00 34.29
#